data_AF-A0A533BJS9-F1
#
_entry.id   AF-A0A533BJS9-F1
#
_cell.length_a   1.000
_cell.length_b   1.000
_cell.length_c   1.000
_cell.angle_alpha   90.00
_cell.angle_beta   90.00
_cell.angle_gamma   90.00
#
_symmetry.space_group_name_H-M   'P 1'
#
loop_
_entity.id
_entity.type
_entity.pdbx_description
1 polymer ?
#
loop_
_entity_poly.entity_id
_entity_poly.type
_entity_poly.pdbx_seq_one_letter_code
_entity_poly.pdbx_strand_id
1 'polypeptide(L)' 'MTWIDGAIVLVFLMYAVMAGFRSREAALRNLDEYFLAGRSLSGWQAGISMAVTKLGADMILLSPV' A
#
# COMPACT_ATOMS: atom_id res chain seq x y z
N MET A 1 21.94 9.63 10.46
CA MET A 1 21.00 9.59 9.33
C MET A 1 21.47 10.60 8.32
N THR A 2 21.78 10.15 7.11
CA THR A 2 22.28 11.02 6.05
C THR A 2 21.11 11.83 5.49
N TRP A 3 21.40 13.01 4.92
CA TRP A 3 20.39 13.84 4.24
C TRP A 3 19.72 13.11 3.06
N ILE A 4 20.40 12.11 2.50
CA ILE A 4 19.90 11.21 1.45
C ILE A 4 18.79 10.31 2.00
N ASP A 5 18.93 9.76 3.20
CA ASP A 5 17.89 8.94 3.84
C ASP A 5 16.59 9.75 4.01
N GLY A 6 16.71 11.00 4.44
CA GLY A 6 15.57 11.92 4.56
C GLY A 6 14.91 12.24 3.22
N ALA A 7 15.70 12.45 2.17
CA ALA A 7 15.19 12.70 0.83
C ALA A 7 14.42 11.50 0.26
N ILE A 8 14.91 10.27 0.47
CA ILE A 8 14.24 9.04 0.01
C ILE A 8 12.86 8.89 0.69
N VAL A 9 12.79 9.10 2.01
CA VAL A 9 11.53 9.03 2.75
C VAL A 9 10.54 10.10 2.27
N LEU A 10 11.01 11.33 2.07
CA LEU A 10 10.17 12.43 1.56
C LEU A 10 9.59 12.10 0.18
N VAL A 11 10.41 11.60 -0.74
CA VAL A 11 9.98 11.20 -2.09
C VAL A 11 8.96 10.07 -2.02
N PHE A 12 9.20 9.05 -1.18
CA PHE A 12 8.27 7.95 -0.99
C PHE A 12 6.91 8.42 -0.46
N LEU A 13 6.90 9.30 0.55
CA LEU A 13 5.68 9.88 1.10
C LEU A 13 4.90 10.68 0.06
N MET A 14 5.58 11.56 -0.70
CA MET A 14 4.95 12.33 -1.77
C MET A 14 4.33 11.41 -2.82
N TYR A 15 5.04 10.36 -3.23
CA TYR A 15 4.54 9.38 -4.19
C TYR A 15 3.30 8.64 -3.66
N ALA A 16 3.33 8.17 -2.42
CA ALA A 16 2.21 7.48 -1.79
C ALA A 16 0.96 8.37 -1.70
N VAL A 17 1.13 9.64 -1.33
CA VAL A 17 0.05 10.63 -1.27
C VAL A 17 -0.52 10.91 -2.66
N MET A 18 0.33 11.11 -3.68
CA MET A 18 -0.13 11.31 -5.05
C MET A 18 -0.88 10.10 -5.61
N ALA A 19 -0.39 8.88 -5.35
CA ALA A 19 -1.05 7.65 -5.75
C ALA A 19 -2.42 7.49 -5.06
N GLY A 20 -2.51 7.84 -3.77
CA GLY A 20 -3.77 7.85 -3.01
C GLY A 20 -4.78 8.89 -3.52
N PHE A 21 -4.33 10.08 -3.91
CA PHE A 21 -5.23 11.06 -4.52
C PHE A 21 -5.74 10.64 -5.90
N ARG A 22 -4.94 9.93 -6.70
CA ARG A 22 -5.38 9.41 -8.00
C ARG A 22 -6.36 8.23 -7.87
N SER A 23 -6.26 7.42 -6.82
CA SER A 23 -7.22 6.35 -6.53
C SER A 23 -8.52 6.85 -5.89
N ARG A 24 -8.53 8.08 -5.34
CA ARG A 24 -9.70 8.72 -4.73
C ARG A 24 -10.87 8.91 -5.70
N GLU A 25 -10.61 9.23 -6.97
CA GLU A 25 -11.67 9.43 -7.97
C GLU A 25 -12.43 8.13 -8.31
N ALA A 26 -11.79 6.97 -8.21
CA ALA A 26 -12.42 5.66 -8.41
C ALA A 26 -13.13 5.15 -7.14
N ALA A 27 -12.53 5.39 -5.97
CA ALA A 27 -13.05 4.97 -4.67
C ALA A 27 -14.36 5.67 -4.24
N LEU A 28 -14.63 6.89 -4.73
CA LEU A 28 -15.80 7.69 -4.35
C LEU A 28 -17.08 7.37 -5.12
N ARG A 29 -17.03 6.54 -6.17
CA ARG A 29 -18.19 6.30 -7.04
C ARG A 29 -19.21 5.33 -6.47
N ASN A 30 -18.80 4.21 -5.85
CA ASN A 30 -19.70 3.23 -5.23
C ASN A 30 -18.98 2.34 -4.20
N LEU A 31 -19.71 1.85 -3.20
CA LEU A 31 -19.23 0.89 -2.18
C LEU A 31 -18.64 -0.39 -2.80
N ASP A 32 -19.20 -0.86 -3.92
CA ASP A 32 -18.65 -2.00 -4.67
C ASP A 32 -17.28 -1.70 -5.27
N GLU A 33 -17.02 -0.47 -5.72
CA GLU A 33 -15.73 -0.10 -6.29
C GLU A 33 -14.68 0.11 -5.19
N TYR A 34 -15.12 0.54 -3.99
CA TYR A 34 -14.28 0.68 -2.80
C TYR A 34 -13.90 -0.68 -2.18
N PHE A 35 -14.84 -1.62 -2.06
CA PHE A 35 -14.62 -2.93 -1.42
C PHE A 35 -14.22 -4.05 -2.38
N LEU A 36 -14.71 -4.04 -3.63
CA LEU A 36 -14.38 -5.07 -4.63
C LEU A 36 -13.33 -4.60 -5.64
N ALA A 37 -12.83 -3.35 -5.56
CA ALA A 37 -11.95 -2.74 -6.57
C ALA A 37 -12.49 -2.93 -8.00
N GLY A 38 -13.81 -2.90 -8.17
CA GLY A 38 -14.48 -3.18 -9.44
C GLY A 38 -14.18 -4.57 -10.04
N ARG A 39 -13.76 -5.55 -9.22
CA ARG A 39 -13.22 -6.87 -9.63
C ARG A 39 -11.97 -6.79 -10.51
N SER A 40 -11.30 -5.64 -10.54
CA SER A 40 -10.10 -5.42 -11.37
C SER A 40 -8.80 -5.96 -10.75
N LEU A 41 -8.82 -6.27 -9.45
CA LEU A 41 -7.66 -6.83 -8.76
C LEU A 41 -7.52 -8.31 -9.09
N SER A 42 -6.40 -8.66 -9.71
CA SER A 42 -6.03 -10.06 -9.95
C SER A 42 -5.80 -10.79 -8.62
N GLY A 43 -6.10 -12.09 -8.57
CA GLY A 43 -5.97 -12.90 -7.34
C GLY A 43 -4.56 -12.89 -6.73
N TRP A 44 -3.52 -12.72 -7.55
CA TRP A 44 -2.13 -12.58 -7.10
C TRP A 44 -1.87 -11.24 -6.40
N GLN A 45 -2.40 -10.12 -6.92
CA GLN A 45 -2.28 -8.82 -6.26
C GLN A 45 -3.00 -8.80 -4.91
N ALA A 46 -4.18 -9.43 -4.83
CA ALA A 46 -4.90 -9.61 -3.58
C ALA A 46 -4.14 -10.51 -2.59
N GLY A 47 -3.52 -11.60 -3.10
CA GLY A 47 -2.70 -12.51 -2.30
C GLY A 47 -1.46 -11.83 -1.69
N ILE A 48 -0.75 -11.01 -2.46
CA ILE A 48 0.38 -10.21 -1.95
C ILE A 48 -0.10 -9.19 -0.91
N SER A 49 -1.21 -8.49 -1.17
CA SER A 49 -1.76 -7.51 -0.22
C SER A 49 -2.11 -8.15 1.13
N MET A 50 -2.74 -9.33 1.12
CA MET A 50 -2.99 -10.09 2.35
C MET A 50 -1.72 -10.58 3.03
N ALA A 51 -0.73 -11.06 2.28
CA ALA A 51 0.54 -11.52 2.84
C ALA A 51 1.27 -10.38 3.56
N VAL A 52 1.33 -9.19 2.94
CA VAL A 52 1.92 -7.98 3.53
C VAL A 52 1.11 -7.52 4.75
N THR A 53 -0.22 -7.59 4.71
CA THR A 53 -1.07 -7.26 5.88
C THR A 53 -0.82 -8.21 7.06
N LYS A 54 -0.56 -9.49 6.78
CA LYS A 54 -0.25 -10.51 7.80
C LYS A 54 1.20 -10.44 8.28
N LEU A 55 2.11 -9.93 7.46
CA LEU A 55 3.47 -9.58 7.85
C LEU A 55 3.43 -8.29 8.66
N GLY A 56 2.91 -8.37 9.88
CA GLY A 56 3.00 -7.31 10.86
C GLY A 56 4.45 -7.00 11.21
N ALA A 57 4.70 -5.78 11.69
CA ALA A 57 6.04 -5.35 12.10
C ALA A 57 6.64 -6.24 13.20
N ASP A 58 5.78 -6.83 14.03
CA ASP A 58 6.11 -7.80 15.07
C ASP A 58 6.67 -9.11 14.51
N MET A 59 6.17 -9.59 13.37
CA MET A 59 6.69 -10.79 12.72
C MET A 59 8.11 -10.56 12.16
N ILE A 60 8.37 -9.37 11.62
CA ILE A 60 9.69 -9.01 11.07
C ILE A 60 10.71 -8.79 12.19
N LEU A 61 10.30 -8.24 13.33
CA LEU A 61 11.20 -7.96 14.45
C LEU A 61 11.64 -9.22 15.23
N LEU A 62 10.81 -10.27 15.25
CA LEU A 62 11.09 -11.53 15.99
C LEU A 62 11.55 -12.69 15.08
N SER A 63 11.47 -12.53 13.76
CA SER A 63 11.87 -13.56 12.79
C SER A 63 13.38 -13.85 12.89
N PRO A 64 13.79 -15.12 13.13
CA PRO A 64 15.17 -15.54 13.07
C PRO A 64 15.57 -15.73 11.60
N VAL A 65 15.85 -14.63 10.91
CA VAL A 65 16.71 -14.66 9.72
C VAL A 65 18.12 -14.31 10.15
#